data_AF-A0A959BPI2-F1
#
_entry.id   AF-A0A959BPI2-F1
#
_cell.length_a   1.000
_cell.length_b   1.000
_cell.length_c   1.000
_cell.angle_alpha   90.00
_cell.angle_beta   90.00
_cell.angle_gamma   90.00
#
_symmetry.space_group_name_H-M   'P 1'
#
loop_
_entity.id
_entity.type
_entity.pdbx_description
1 polymer ?
#
loop_
_entity_poly.entity_id
_entity_poly.type
_entity_poly.pdbx_seq_one_letter_code
_entity_poly.pdbx_strand_id
1 'polypeptide(L)'
;MENIKKPPKVKFPHFLEKFPEVVLPVTLAEEAHHAFSRNNDPLPALMIEQFILPLEDRETDDFTEFVPCMRIPDTNEFHAVIYWRAGLMNYQYTLACYTKKGELIDKRVIAGTFSDGELLTNSVATIDEDWIIYIVTGQIRSGEKNYDPSSSTAYKLELLPEGQIVNLKDE
;
A
#
# COMPACT_ATOMS: atom_id res chain seq x y z
N MET A 1 9.28 -43.20 3.79
CA MET A 1 9.67 -41.89 4.35
C MET A 1 9.50 -40.87 3.25
N GLU A 2 8.40 -40.12 3.27
CA GLU A 2 8.13 -39.06 2.31
C GLU A 2 9.10 -37.92 2.58
N ASN A 3 9.95 -37.59 1.60
CA ASN A 3 10.83 -36.43 1.67
C ASN A 3 9.95 -35.19 1.53
N ILE A 4 9.46 -34.65 2.64
CA ILE A 4 8.77 -33.37 2.67
C ILE A 4 9.79 -32.30 2.31
N LYS A 5 9.91 -31.96 1.02
CA LYS A 5 10.65 -30.79 0.57
C LYS A 5 9.99 -29.58 1.22
N LYS A 6 10.70 -28.90 2.12
CA LYS A 6 10.25 -27.61 2.67
C LYS A 6 9.96 -26.68 1.49
N PRO A 7 8.83 -25.95 1.49
CA PRO A 7 8.53 -25.00 0.43
C PRO A 7 9.67 -23.97 0.35
N PRO A 8 10.00 -23.48 -0.86
CA PRO A 8 11.04 -22.47 -1.03
C PRO A 8 10.71 -21.23 -0.18
N LYS A 9 11.70 -20.69 0.54
CA LYS A 9 11.55 -19.46 1.34
C LYS A 9 12.38 -18.33 0.75
N VAL A 10 11.74 -17.19 0.53
CA VAL A 10 12.41 -15.95 0.20
C VAL A 10 12.88 -15.31 1.50
N LYS A 11 14.10 -14.77 1.50
CA LYS A 11 14.60 -13.99 2.63
C LYS A 11 13.99 -12.59 2.56
N PHE A 12 13.55 -12.06 3.71
CA PHE A 12 12.94 -10.74 3.80
C PHE A 12 13.80 -9.60 3.18
N PRO A 13 15.14 -9.56 3.31
CA PRO A 13 15.96 -8.56 2.61
C PRO A 13 15.78 -8.56 1.08
N HIS A 14 15.61 -9.73 0.44
CA HIS A 14 15.39 -9.79 -1.01
C HIS A 14 14.00 -9.25 -1.41
N PHE A 15 13.02 -9.32 -0.50
CA PHE A 15 11.74 -8.66 -0.69
C PHE A 15 11.91 -7.15 -0.59
N LEU A 16 12.65 -6.65 0.40
CA LEU A 16 12.93 -5.21 0.56
C LEU A 16 13.71 -4.60 -0.63
N GLU A 17 14.60 -5.37 -1.26
CA GLU A 17 15.35 -4.94 -2.46
C GLU A 17 14.45 -4.61 -3.66
N LYS A 18 13.19 -5.07 -3.66
CA LYS A 18 12.22 -4.72 -4.69
C LYS A 18 11.64 -3.32 -4.55
N PHE A 19 11.82 -2.68 -3.39
CA PHE A 19 11.27 -1.38 -3.09
C PHE A 19 12.37 -0.33 -3.14
N PRO A 20 12.39 0.55 -4.15
CA PRO A 20 13.35 1.65 -4.19
C PRO A 20 13.07 2.60 -3.03
N GLU A 21 14.14 3.14 -2.44
CA GLU A 21 14.02 4.22 -1.47
C GLU A 21 13.63 5.51 -2.16
N VAL A 22 12.71 6.26 -1.57
CA VAL A 22 12.19 7.52 -2.12
C VAL A 22 12.71 8.71 -1.33
N VAL A 23 12.75 9.87 -1.97
CA VAL A 23 12.92 11.16 -1.29
C VAL A 23 11.54 11.73 -0.98
N LEU A 24 11.30 12.08 0.28
CA LEU A 24 10.06 12.72 0.72
C LEU A 24 10.13 14.25 0.46
N PRO A 25 8.99 14.92 0.19
CA PRO A 25 7.64 14.38 0.20
C PRO A 25 7.29 13.63 -1.08
N VAL A 26 6.33 12.71 -1.01
CA VAL A 26 5.82 11.97 -2.17
C VAL A 26 4.30 11.92 -2.18
N THR A 27 3.71 12.10 -3.37
CA THR A 27 2.26 12.03 -3.58
C THR A 27 1.89 10.80 -4.40
N LEU A 28 0.98 10.00 -3.85
CA LEU A 28 0.31 8.87 -4.49
C LEU A 28 -1.04 9.34 -5.05
N ALA A 29 -1.01 9.88 -6.27
CA ALA A 29 -2.19 10.27 -7.02
C ALA A 29 -2.69 9.14 -7.93
N GLU A 30 -3.89 9.30 -8.50
CA GLU A 30 -4.49 8.33 -9.43
C GLU A 30 -3.51 7.94 -10.53
N GLU A 31 -2.88 8.90 -11.23
CA GLU A 31 -1.94 8.62 -12.33
C GLU A 31 -0.62 7.95 -11.93
N ALA A 32 -0.30 7.86 -10.63
CA ALA A 32 0.97 7.31 -10.16
C ALA A 32 1.11 5.82 -10.51
N HIS A 33 0.01 5.09 -10.65
CA HIS A 33 0.05 3.67 -10.97
C HIS A 33 0.65 3.42 -12.35
N HIS A 34 0.35 4.26 -13.34
CA HIS A 34 0.96 4.15 -14.66
C HIS A 34 2.49 4.28 -14.62
N ALA A 35 3.04 5.09 -13.72
CA ALA A 35 4.49 5.18 -13.54
C ALA A 35 5.06 3.92 -12.88
N PHE A 36 4.41 3.41 -11.82
CA PHE A 36 4.88 2.21 -11.13
C PHE A 36 4.75 0.94 -11.98
N SER A 37 3.63 0.72 -12.68
CA SER A 37 3.46 -0.46 -13.55
C SER A 37 4.40 -0.48 -14.74
N ARG A 38 4.87 0.70 -15.21
CA ARG A 38 5.84 0.79 -16.30
C ARG A 38 7.28 0.57 -15.85
N ASN A 39 7.60 0.95 -14.61
CA ASN A 39 8.97 1.03 -14.15
C ASN A 39 9.35 -0.08 -13.16
N ASN A 40 8.39 -0.69 -12.49
CA ASN A 40 8.62 -1.70 -11.46
C ASN A 40 7.98 -3.03 -11.88
N ASP A 41 8.79 -4.09 -11.89
CA ASP A 41 8.29 -5.43 -12.15
C ASP A 41 7.33 -5.88 -11.03
N PRO A 42 6.23 -6.57 -11.35
CA PRO A 42 5.40 -7.23 -10.36
C PRO A 42 6.21 -8.13 -9.43
N LEU A 43 5.79 -8.20 -8.17
CA LEU A 43 6.42 -9.08 -7.19
C LEU A 43 6.31 -10.54 -7.63
N PRO A 44 7.38 -11.34 -7.47
CA PRO A 44 7.31 -12.78 -7.69
C PRO A 44 6.27 -13.45 -6.77
N ALA A 45 5.56 -14.45 -7.29
CA ALA A 45 4.50 -15.17 -6.56
C ALA A 45 4.92 -15.61 -5.14
N LEU A 46 6.15 -16.12 -4.98
CA LEU A 46 6.63 -16.57 -3.68
C LEU A 46 6.83 -15.43 -2.66
N MET A 47 7.15 -14.22 -3.12
CA MET A 47 7.20 -13.04 -2.25
C MET A 47 5.79 -12.60 -1.86
N ILE A 48 4.85 -12.63 -2.81
CA ILE A 48 3.44 -12.31 -2.58
C ILE A 48 2.86 -13.25 -1.53
N GLU A 49 3.02 -14.57 -1.71
CA GLU A 49 2.54 -15.60 -0.78
C GLU A 49 3.08 -15.42 0.64
N GLN A 50 4.33 -14.97 0.78
CA GLN A 50 5.02 -14.91 2.07
C GLN A 50 4.83 -13.59 2.83
N PHE A 51 4.76 -12.47 2.11
CA PHE A 51 4.82 -11.14 2.73
C PHE A 51 3.60 -10.26 2.45
N ILE A 52 2.81 -10.57 1.42
CA ILE A 52 1.65 -9.76 1.01
C ILE A 52 0.33 -10.46 1.34
N LEU A 53 0.09 -11.68 0.85
CA LEU A 53 -1.19 -12.37 1.07
C LEU A 53 -1.56 -12.56 2.56
N PRO A 54 -0.63 -12.81 3.50
CA PRO A 54 -0.97 -12.87 4.92
C PRO A 54 -1.53 -11.54 5.46
N LEU A 55 -1.35 -10.45 4.73
CA LEU A 55 -1.88 -9.13 5.05
C LEU A 55 -3.25 -8.89 4.41
N GLU A 56 -3.63 -9.61 3.37
CA GLU A 56 -4.86 -9.31 2.62
C GLU A 56 -6.06 -10.01 3.26
N ASP A 57 -7.09 -9.23 3.60
CA ASP A 57 -8.30 -9.73 4.27
C ASP A 57 -9.27 -10.44 3.31
N ARG A 58 -8.98 -10.41 2.00
CA ARG A 58 -9.80 -11.01 0.93
C ARG A 58 -8.96 -11.92 0.06
N GLU A 59 -9.56 -13.00 -0.42
CA GLU A 59 -8.99 -13.79 -1.50
C GLU A 59 -8.67 -12.86 -2.69
N THR A 60 -7.41 -12.88 -3.10
CA THR A 60 -6.97 -12.23 -4.33
C THR A 60 -7.39 -13.09 -5.49
N ASP A 61 -7.97 -12.50 -6.53
CA ASP A 61 -8.26 -13.23 -7.76
C ASP A 61 -6.96 -13.52 -8.53
N ASP A 62 -7.04 -14.43 -9.50
CA ASP A 62 -5.91 -14.81 -10.36
C ASP A 62 -5.40 -13.65 -11.25
N PHE A 63 -6.10 -12.52 -11.25
CA PHE A 63 -5.77 -11.32 -12.04
C PHE A 63 -5.18 -10.19 -11.19
N THR A 64 -5.05 -10.40 -9.87
CA THR A 64 -4.51 -9.39 -8.96
C THR A 64 -2.98 -9.41 -9.05
N GLU A 65 -2.41 -8.31 -9.54
CA GLU A 65 -0.96 -8.11 -9.50
C GLU A 65 -0.58 -7.26 -8.29
N PHE A 66 0.60 -7.52 -7.74
CA PHE A 66 1.19 -6.70 -6.68
C PHE A 66 2.49 -6.09 -7.17
N VAL A 67 2.52 -4.76 -7.27
CA VAL A 67 3.67 -4.01 -7.77
C VAL A 67 4.35 -3.33 -6.58
N PRO A 68 5.66 -3.53 -6.36
CA PRO A 68 6.38 -2.81 -5.32
C PRO A 68 6.53 -1.36 -5.77
N CYS A 69 6.20 -0.37 -4.93
CA CYS A 69 6.28 1.04 -5.32
C CYS A 69 7.55 1.69 -4.76
N MET A 70 7.68 1.72 -3.44
CA MET A 70 8.77 2.40 -2.74
C MET A 70 8.87 1.96 -1.28
N ARG A 71 9.97 2.34 -0.62
CA ARG A 71 10.13 2.27 0.84
C ARG A 71 10.37 3.65 1.44
N ILE A 72 9.88 3.85 2.65
CA ILE A 72 10.08 5.09 3.42
C ILE A 72 11.53 5.14 3.95
N PRO A 73 12.26 6.26 3.78
CA PRO A 73 13.63 6.40 4.28
C PRO A 73 13.67 6.55 5.81
N ASP A 74 14.86 6.40 6.39
CA ASP A 74 15.19 6.71 7.79
C ASP A 74 14.38 5.98 8.88
N THR A 75 13.69 4.89 8.53
CA THR A 75 12.85 4.12 9.47
C THR A 75 13.63 3.29 10.50
N ASN A 76 14.96 3.14 10.32
CA ASN A 76 15.99 2.54 11.21
C ASN A 76 15.62 1.28 12.01
N GLU A 77 14.61 1.34 12.87
CA GLU A 77 14.11 0.26 13.74
C GLU A 77 13.05 -0.63 13.08
N PHE A 78 12.45 -0.19 11.99
CA PHE A 78 11.49 -0.96 11.20
C PHE A 78 11.68 -0.72 9.70
N HIS A 79 10.90 -1.41 8.87
CA HIS A 79 10.83 -1.19 7.43
C HIS A 79 9.40 -0.83 7.03
N ALA A 80 9.20 0.34 6.43
CA ALA A 80 7.92 0.71 5.81
C ALA A 80 8.04 0.62 4.28
N VAL A 81 7.18 -0.20 3.68
CA VAL A 81 7.09 -0.36 2.24
C VAL A 81 5.70 -0.04 1.75
N ILE A 82 5.62 0.49 0.54
CA ILE A 82 4.38 0.77 -0.16
C ILE A 82 4.33 -0.11 -1.39
N TYR A 83 3.27 -0.91 -1.50
CA TYR A 83 2.97 -1.69 -2.70
C TYR A 83 1.60 -1.28 -3.24
N TRP A 84 1.44 -1.47 -4.54
CA TRP A 84 0.19 -1.26 -5.25
C TRP A 84 -0.44 -2.60 -5.58
N ARG A 85 -1.70 -2.78 -5.17
CA ARG A 85 -2.55 -3.90 -5.57
C ARG A 85 -3.32 -3.49 -6.82
N ALA A 86 -3.08 -4.18 -7.92
CA ALA A 86 -3.75 -3.98 -9.20
C ALA A 86 -4.79 -5.08 -9.43
N GLY A 87 -5.99 -4.90 -8.88
CA GLY A 87 -7.13 -5.79 -9.10
C GLY A 87 -8.20 -5.14 -9.99
N LEU A 88 -9.18 -5.92 -10.41
CA LEU A 88 -10.28 -5.41 -11.23
C LEU A 88 -11.12 -4.38 -10.44
N MET A 89 -11.12 -3.13 -10.89
CA MET A 89 -11.83 -2.00 -10.24
C MET A 89 -11.41 -1.76 -8.78
N ASN A 90 -10.23 -2.28 -8.39
CA ASN A 90 -9.67 -2.15 -7.06
C ASN A 90 -8.15 -1.93 -7.15
N TYR A 91 -7.76 -0.68 -7.06
CA TYR A 91 -6.40 -0.20 -7.23
C TYR A 91 -5.96 0.48 -5.94
N GLN A 92 -5.24 -0.21 -5.07
CA GLN A 92 -4.96 0.30 -3.72
C GLN A 92 -3.46 0.36 -3.44
N TYR A 93 -3.04 1.47 -2.83
CA TYR A 93 -1.70 1.61 -2.26
C TYR A 93 -1.77 1.28 -0.78
N THR A 94 -1.05 0.24 -0.37
CA THR A 94 -0.94 -0.17 1.01
C THR A 94 0.45 0.18 1.54
N LEU A 95 0.48 0.97 2.62
CA LEU A 95 1.66 1.12 3.47
C LEU A 95 1.68 -0.03 4.46
N ALA A 96 2.74 -0.84 4.44
CA ALA A 96 2.95 -1.95 5.36
C ALA A 96 4.29 -1.76 6.11
N CYS A 97 4.22 -1.88 7.43
CA CYS A 97 5.34 -1.73 8.33
C CYS A 97 5.74 -3.09 8.88
N TYR A 98 7.03 -3.43 8.83
CA TYR A 98 7.56 -4.70 9.29
C TYR A 98 8.72 -4.49 10.27
N THR A 99 8.90 -5.43 11.19
CA THR A 99 10.11 -5.51 12.01
C THR A 99 11.33 -5.80 11.13
N LYS A 100 12.53 -5.59 11.66
CA LYS A 100 13.81 -6.01 11.02
C LYS A 100 13.85 -7.51 10.63
N LYS A 101 12.97 -8.34 11.21
CA LYS A 101 12.86 -9.78 10.94
C LYS A 101 11.82 -10.13 9.86
N GLY A 102 11.06 -9.14 9.37
CA GLY A 102 9.99 -9.34 8.39
C GLY A 102 8.65 -9.74 9.00
N GLU A 103 8.44 -9.52 10.29
CA GLU A 103 7.15 -9.71 10.94
C GLU A 103 6.32 -8.42 10.78
N LEU A 104 5.04 -8.53 10.45
CA LEU A 104 4.17 -7.36 10.31
C LEU A 104 4.01 -6.63 11.66
N ILE A 105 4.13 -5.30 11.62
CA ILE A 105 3.82 -4.40 12.72
C ILE A 105 2.42 -3.80 12.51
N ASP A 106 2.20 -3.15 11.37
CA ASP A 106 0.95 -2.47 11.03
C ASP A 106 0.80 -2.33 9.50
N LYS A 107 -0.42 -2.11 9.03
CA LYS A 107 -0.72 -1.82 7.62
C LYS A 107 -1.89 -0.85 7.46
N ARG A 108 -1.86 -0.04 6.41
CA ARG A 108 -2.98 0.82 6.03
C ARG A 108 -3.06 0.97 4.51
N VAL A 109 -4.28 0.88 3.96
CA VAL A 109 -4.55 1.44 2.64
C VAL A 109 -4.56 2.96 2.78
N ILE A 110 -3.68 3.64 2.04
CA ILE A 110 -3.48 5.09 2.15
C ILE A 110 -3.95 5.86 0.92
N ALA A 111 -3.97 5.24 -0.26
CA ALA A 111 -4.41 5.86 -1.50
C ALA A 111 -4.97 4.81 -2.46
N GLY A 112 -5.62 5.28 -3.53
CA GLY A 112 -6.12 4.43 -4.60
C GLY A 112 -7.59 4.63 -4.94
N THR A 113 -8.06 3.79 -5.84
CA THR A 113 -9.43 3.78 -6.36
C THR A 113 -10.05 2.43 -6.08
N PHE A 114 -11.16 2.39 -5.36
CA PHE A 114 -11.89 1.15 -5.10
C PHE A 114 -13.40 1.39 -5.10
N SER A 115 -14.15 0.39 -5.52
CA SER A 115 -15.61 0.41 -5.47
C SER A 115 -16.15 -0.70 -4.57
N ASP A 116 -17.17 -0.38 -3.78
CA ASP A 116 -17.97 -1.35 -3.03
C ASP A 116 -19.25 -1.80 -3.78
N GLY A 117 -19.40 -1.40 -5.05
CA GLY A 117 -20.56 -1.68 -5.90
C GLY A 117 -21.59 -0.54 -5.92
N GLU A 118 -21.63 0.31 -4.89
CA GLU A 118 -22.54 1.46 -4.81
C GLU A 118 -21.79 2.79 -4.92
N LEU A 119 -20.56 2.81 -4.41
CA LEU A 119 -19.77 4.01 -4.27
C LEU A 119 -18.34 3.76 -4.79
N LEU A 120 -17.88 4.67 -5.64
CA LEU A 120 -16.50 4.74 -6.10
C LEU A 120 -15.75 5.70 -5.17
N THR A 121 -14.74 5.18 -4.48
CA THR A 121 -13.86 5.97 -3.60
C THR A 121 -12.53 6.18 -4.29
N ASN A 122 -12.11 7.45 -4.39
CA ASN A 122 -10.79 7.84 -4.88
C ASN A 122 -10.04 8.56 -3.76
N SER A 123 -8.89 8.03 -3.36
CA SER A 123 -8.05 8.58 -2.31
C SER A 123 -6.66 8.94 -2.85
N VAL A 124 -6.19 10.14 -2.53
CA VAL A 124 -4.82 10.60 -2.81
C VAL A 124 -4.10 10.77 -1.48
N ALA A 125 -2.89 10.24 -1.37
CA ALA A 125 -2.04 10.41 -0.20
C ALA A 125 -0.81 11.26 -0.53
N THR A 126 -0.42 12.15 0.37
CA THR A 126 0.92 12.76 0.38
C THR A 126 1.61 12.40 1.68
N ILE A 127 2.81 11.86 1.60
CA ILE A 127 3.67 11.52 2.74
C ILE A 127 4.77 12.56 2.81
N ASP A 128 4.87 13.27 3.93
CA ASP A 128 5.91 14.28 4.16
C ASP A 128 7.14 13.73 4.89
N GLU A 129 8.13 14.59 5.06
CA GLU A 129 9.42 14.30 5.69
C GLU A 129 9.31 13.94 7.18
N ASP A 130 8.25 14.36 7.86
CA ASP A 130 7.96 14.05 9.26
C ASP A 130 7.11 12.77 9.41
N TRP A 131 6.92 12.03 8.31
CA TRP A 131 6.08 10.83 8.20
C TRP A 131 4.60 11.06 8.51
N ILE A 132 4.12 12.27 8.28
CA ILE A 132 2.70 12.60 8.25
C ILE A 132 2.14 12.27 6.88
N ILE A 133 1.03 11.54 6.88
CA ILE A 133 0.34 11.08 5.67
C ILE A 133 -0.97 11.82 5.56
N TYR A 134 -1.03 12.80 4.65
CA TYR A 134 -2.23 13.55 4.33
C TYR A 134 -3.04 12.79 3.30
N ILE A 135 -4.27 12.40 3.64
CA ILE A 135 -5.15 11.65 2.76
C ILE A 135 -6.37 12.51 2.44
N VAL A 136 -6.62 12.71 1.15
CA VAL A 136 -7.83 13.34 0.63
C VAL A 136 -8.62 12.29 -0.13
N THR A 137 -9.88 12.11 0.24
CA THR A 137 -10.77 11.10 -0.32
C THR A 137 -12.01 11.75 -0.91
N GLY A 138 -12.26 11.50 -2.18
CA GLY A 138 -13.49 11.85 -2.89
C GLY A 138 -14.35 10.61 -3.14
N GLN A 139 -15.67 10.78 -3.11
CA GLN A 139 -16.62 9.69 -3.32
C GLN A 139 -17.63 10.05 -4.42
N ILE A 140 -17.90 9.10 -5.32
CA ILE A 140 -18.89 9.23 -6.40
C ILE A 140 -19.89 8.07 -6.27
N ARG A 141 -21.19 8.36 -6.24
CA ARG A 141 -22.23 7.34 -6.20
C ARG A 141 -22.55 6.81 -7.61
N SER A 142 -22.78 5.50 -7.72
CA SER A 142 -23.21 4.86 -8.96
C SER A 142 -24.50 5.49 -9.51
N GLY A 143 -24.40 6.13 -10.68
CA GLY A 143 -25.52 6.79 -11.37
C GLY A 143 -25.42 8.32 -11.43
N GLU A 144 -24.56 8.94 -10.64
CA GLU A 144 -24.27 10.38 -10.71
C GLU A 144 -23.04 10.61 -11.61
N LYS A 145 -23.20 11.46 -12.64
CA LYS A 145 -22.10 11.79 -13.57
C LYS A 145 -21.14 12.85 -13.03
N ASN A 146 -21.49 13.51 -11.94
CA ASN A 146 -20.75 14.67 -11.43
C ASN A 146 -20.12 14.31 -10.09
N TYR A 147 -18.80 14.47 -10.02
CA TYR A 147 -18.07 14.54 -8.77
C TYR A 147 -18.56 15.75 -7.97
N ASP A 148 -18.94 15.54 -6.70
CA ASP A 148 -19.29 16.62 -5.77
C ASP A 148 -18.07 16.91 -4.87
N PRO A 149 -17.34 18.03 -5.08
CA PRO A 149 -16.19 18.36 -4.26
C PRO A 149 -16.53 18.51 -2.77
N SER A 150 -17.79 18.82 -2.44
CA SER A 150 -18.25 19.00 -1.06
C SER A 150 -18.38 17.68 -0.28
N SER A 151 -18.33 16.53 -0.95
CA SER A 151 -18.29 15.21 -0.32
C SER A 151 -16.87 14.74 0.05
N SER A 152 -15.85 15.54 -0.28
CA SER A 152 -14.46 15.15 -0.04
C SER A 152 -14.13 15.21 1.45
N THR A 153 -13.54 14.14 1.96
CA THR A 153 -13.03 14.07 3.33
C THR A 153 -11.51 14.13 3.31
N ALA A 154 -10.92 14.86 4.24
CA ALA A 154 -9.49 14.88 4.46
C ALA A 154 -9.20 14.43 5.89
N TYR A 155 -8.18 13.59 6.05
CA TYR A 155 -7.70 13.17 7.36
C TYR A 155 -6.19 12.91 7.29
N LYS A 156 -5.56 12.80 8.45
CA LYS A 156 -4.11 12.59 8.56
C LYS A 156 -3.81 11.31 9.31
N LEU A 157 -2.77 10.62 8.87
CA LEU A 157 -2.13 9.56 9.63
C LEU A 157 -0.73 10.00 10.01
N GLU A 158 -0.20 9.39 11.07
CA GLU A 158 1.21 9.49 11.44
C GLU A 158 1.78 8.08 11.49
N LEU A 159 2.95 7.91 10.88
CA LEU A 159 3.76 6.71 11.04
C LEU A 159 4.74 6.93 12.20
N LEU A 160 4.55 6.19 13.29
CA LEU A 160 5.35 6.32 14.49
C LEU A 160 6.72 5.63 14.36
N PRO A 161 7.73 6.01 15.18
CA PRO A 161 9.07 5.40 15.16
C PRO A 161 9.13 3.89 15.38
N GLU A 162 8.10 3.31 16.00
CA GLU A 162 7.91 1.87 16.20
C GLU A 162 7.21 1.16 15.02
N GLY A 163 6.84 1.90 13.97
CA GLY A 163 6.17 1.38 12.78
C GLY A 163 4.64 1.30 12.87
N GLN A 164 4.03 1.79 13.95
CA GLN A 164 2.57 1.89 14.07
C GLN A 164 2.00 3.03 13.23
N ILE A 165 0.81 2.86 12.67
CA ILE A 165 0.13 3.86 11.84
C ILE A 165 -1.12 4.33 12.60
N VAL A 166 -1.11 5.58 13.07
CA VAL A 166 -2.18 6.14 13.89
C VAL A 166 -2.95 7.24 13.15
N ASN A 167 -4.25 7.38 13.45
CA ASN A 167 -5.01 8.53 12.96
C ASN A 167 -4.68 9.74 13.85
N LEU A 168 -4.27 10.84 13.23
CA LEU A 168 -4.20 12.12 13.91
C LEU A 168 -5.62 12.67 14.01
N LYS A 169 -6.05 12.97 15.24
CA LYS A 169 -7.30 13.68 15.46
C LYS A 169 -7.08 15.16 15.13
N ASP A 170 -8.01 15.76 14.41
CA ASP A 170 -8.09 17.21 14.33
C ASP A 170 -8.38 17.75 15.74
N GLU A 171 -7.57 18.71 16.22
CA GLU A 171 -7.80 19.44 17.47
C GLU A 171 -9.03 20.34 17.41
#